data_AF-A0A7S2BZN1-F1
#
_entry.id   AF-A0A7S2BZN1-F1
#
_cell.length_a   1.000
_cell.length_b   1.000
_cell.length_c   1.000
_cell.angle_alpha   90.00
_cell.angle_beta   90.00
_cell.angle_gamma   90.00
#
_symmetry.space_group_name_H-M   'P 1'
#
loop_
_entity.id
_entity.type
_entity.pdbx_description
1 polymer ?
#
loop_
_entity_poly.entity_id
_entity_poly.type
_entity_poly.pdbx_seq_one_letter_code
_entity_poly.pdbx_strand_id
1 'polypeptide(L)'
;AFIRKRNMYYICPNIVLPLTKNERLAFADLAGPSVVDWFVSHYWGMPFKHFVGSIDKHAKSVAGADWKKVSYWVCTFSNNQWKVADEVGNGDWHESSFFKALRSGVCKGTAMVLDDQALPLTRSWCLFEVLQTRLLEEDDPKFAGLLLCTSSGVLNYGTASMDAATALAQRLSTLRLQDAQASCLEDKQMIESLVESMSGGFEVMNDFV
;
A
#
# COMPACT_ATOMS: atom_id res chain seq x y z
N ALA A 1 27.11 6.21 -2.51
CA ALA A 1 26.43 4.90 -2.63
C ALA A 1 25.34 4.64 -1.56
N PHE A 2 25.44 5.20 -0.35
CA PHE A 2 24.54 4.86 0.79
C PHE A 2 23.10 5.43 0.71
N ILE A 3 22.91 6.60 0.08
CA ILE A 3 21.60 7.29 0.04
C ILE A 3 20.54 6.52 -0.77
N ARG A 4 20.94 5.76 -1.80
CA ARG A 4 20.00 5.04 -2.70
C ARG A 4 19.36 3.80 -2.06
N LYS A 5 19.82 3.36 -0.89
CA LYS A 5 19.28 2.20 -0.16
C LYS A 5 18.35 2.57 1.00
N ARG A 6 18.10 3.87 1.22
CA ARG A 6 17.17 4.33 2.26
C ARG A 6 15.77 3.84 1.92
N ASN A 7 15.05 3.36 2.93
CA ASN A 7 13.68 2.86 2.86
C ASN A 7 12.82 3.65 3.86
N MET A 8 11.53 3.31 4.04
CA MET A 8 10.67 4.07 4.95
C MET A 8 11.11 3.98 6.41
N TYR A 9 11.77 2.88 6.83
CA TYR A 9 12.38 2.80 8.17
C TYR A 9 13.50 3.83 8.37
N TYR A 10 14.13 4.31 7.30
CA TYR A 10 15.03 5.46 7.37
C TYR A 10 14.27 6.79 7.25
N ILE A 11 13.40 6.93 6.24
CA ILE A 11 12.72 8.17 5.90
C ILE A 11 11.83 8.66 7.05
N CYS A 12 11.07 7.77 7.69
CA CYS A 12 10.16 8.15 8.77
C CYS A 12 10.89 8.82 9.95
N PRO A 13 11.84 8.15 10.64
CA PRO A 13 12.50 8.74 11.81
C PRO A 13 13.51 9.84 11.49
N ASN A 14 14.09 9.88 10.29
CA ASN A 14 15.14 10.86 9.95
C ASN A 14 14.64 12.07 9.15
N ILE A 15 13.42 12.02 8.62
CA ILE A 15 12.85 13.10 7.79
C ILE A 15 11.45 13.46 8.26
N VAL A 16 10.51 12.51 8.26
CA VAL A 16 9.10 12.79 8.59
C VAL A 16 8.94 13.27 10.02
N LEU A 17 9.41 12.50 11.00
CA LEU A 17 9.31 12.88 12.42
C LEU A 17 10.01 14.21 12.73
N PRO A 18 11.25 14.48 12.26
CA PRO A 18 11.85 15.80 12.45
C PRO A 18 11.03 16.96 11.88
N LEU A 19 10.44 16.80 10.69
CA LEU A 19 9.63 17.83 10.05
C LEU A 19 8.29 18.06 10.77
N THR A 20 7.71 17.01 11.35
CA THR A 20 6.42 17.10 12.06
C THR A 20 6.58 17.33 13.56
N LYS A 21 7.80 17.52 14.08
CA LYS A 21 8.09 17.54 15.53
C LYS A 21 7.34 18.60 16.32
N ASN A 22 7.20 19.81 15.76
CA ASN A 22 6.61 20.93 16.47
C ASN A 22 5.10 20.77 16.61
N GLU A 23 4.42 20.43 15.51
CA GLU A 23 2.95 20.32 15.46
C GLU A 23 2.43 18.94 15.87
N ARG A 24 3.26 17.90 15.74
CA ARG A 24 2.89 16.49 15.98
C ARG A 24 1.66 16.03 15.19
N LEU A 25 1.59 16.47 13.94
CA LEU A 25 0.57 16.08 12.96
C LEU A 25 1.14 15.10 11.93
N ALA A 26 0.28 14.57 11.05
CA ALA A 26 0.74 13.85 9.88
C ALA A 26 1.54 14.78 8.97
N PHE A 27 2.45 14.22 8.16
CA PHE A 27 3.22 15.04 7.22
C PHE A 27 2.33 15.67 6.16
N ALA A 28 1.30 14.95 5.70
CA ALA A 28 0.33 15.45 4.74
C ALA A 28 -0.40 16.72 5.22
N ASP A 29 -0.71 16.81 6.52
CA ASP A 29 -1.36 17.99 7.09
C ASP A 29 -0.46 19.23 7.04
N LEU A 30 0.85 19.05 7.24
CA LEU A 30 1.83 20.15 7.18
C LEU A 30 2.21 20.53 5.75
N ALA A 31 2.30 19.56 4.86
CA ALA A 31 2.71 19.78 3.46
C ALA A 31 1.60 20.41 2.61
N GLY A 32 0.35 20.33 3.07
CA GLY A 32 -0.84 20.77 2.34
C GLY A 32 -1.72 19.57 1.97
N PRO A 33 -2.82 19.33 2.69
CA PRO A 33 -3.66 18.17 2.45
C PRO A 33 -4.39 18.27 1.11
N SER A 34 -4.67 17.11 0.51
CA SER A 34 -5.46 16.99 -0.72
C SER A 34 -6.41 15.80 -0.59
N VAL A 35 -7.47 15.79 -1.41
CA VAL A 35 -8.38 14.64 -1.50
C VAL A 35 -7.66 13.51 -2.20
N VAL A 36 -7.60 12.33 -1.57
CA VAL A 36 -6.93 11.14 -2.10
C VAL A 36 -7.56 10.65 -3.42
N ASP A 37 -6.72 10.39 -4.42
CA ASP A 37 -7.10 9.67 -5.63
C ASP A 37 -6.82 8.16 -5.47
N TRP A 38 -5.65 7.80 -4.95
CA TRP A 38 -5.19 6.40 -4.87
C TRP A 38 -4.63 6.04 -3.49
N PHE A 39 -5.05 4.88 -2.99
CA PHE A 39 -4.45 4.27 -1.81
C PHE A 39 -3.16 3.54 -2.19
N VAL A 40 -2.09 3.67 -1.40
CA VAL A 40 -0.83 3.00 -1.66
C VAL A 40 -0.55 1.90 -0.63
N SER A 41 -0.56 0.65 -1.10
CA SER A 41 -0.07 -0.49 -0.33
C SER A 41 1.40 -0.75 -0.63
N HIS A 42 2.26 -0.82 0.39
CA HIS A 42 3.69 -1.04 0.17
C HIS A 42 4.44 -1.57 1.40
N TYR A 43 5.62 -2.16 1.14
CA TYR A 43 6.55 -2.58 2.20
C TYR A 43 7.54 -1.47 2.55
N TRP A 44 7.59 -1.08 3.83
CA TRP A 44 8.50 -0.07 4.36
C TRP A 44 10.00 -0.37 4.17
N GLY A 45 10.39 -1.65 4.06
CA GLY A 45 11.79 -2.04 3.86
C GLY A 45 12.29 -1.84 2.44
N MET A 46 11.40 -1.60 1.49
CA MET A 46 11.73 -1.38 0.08
C MET A 46 12.51 -0.08 -0.13
N PRO A 47 13.50 -0.05 -1.05
CA PRO A 47 14.21 1.18 -1.38
C PRO A 47 13.26 2.31 -1.79
N PHE A 48 13.36 3.46 -1.13
CA PHE A 48 12.50 4.61 -1.37
C PHE A 48 12.59 5.12 -2.82
N LYS A 49 13.76 4.99 -3.46
CA LYS A 49 13.91 5.29 -4.89
C LYS A 49 13.00 4.42 -5.75
N HIS A 50 12.90 3.13 -5.45
CA HIS A 50 12.00 2.22 -6.17
C HIS A 50 10.56 2.62 -5.96
N PHE A 51 10.17 2.89 -4.72
CA PHE A 51 8.84 3.41 -4.37
C PHE A 51 8.46 4.64 -5.20
N VAL A 52 9.30 5.67 -5.21
CA VAL A 52 9.07 6.90 -5.99
C VAL A 52 8.97 6.59 -7.50
N GLY A 53 9.83 5.71 -8.01
CA GLY A 53 9.78 5.27 -9.40
C GLY A 53 8.46 4.57 -9.75
N SER A 54 7.97 3.67 -8.89
CA SER A 54 6.69 2.98 -9.10
C SER A 54 5.51 3.95 -9.09
N ILE A 55 5.48 4.90 -8.15
CA ILE A 55 4.43 5.92 -8.08
C ILE A 55 4.46 6.86 -9.29
N ASP A 56 5.63 7.29 -9.74
CA ASP A 56 5.77 8.11 -10.95
C ASP A 56 5.24 7.40 -12.20
N LYS A 57 5.56 6.11 -12.35
CA LYS A 57 5.04 5.27 -13.44
C LYS A 57 3.54 5.12 -13.36
N HIS A 58 3.02 4.79 -12.18
CA HIS A 58 1.59 4.66 -11.96
C HIS A 58 0.84 5.96 -12.29
N ALA A 59 1.28 7.10 -11.75
CA ALA A 59 0.67 8.41 -11.99
C ALA A 59 0.61 8.76 -13.49
N LYS A 60 1.68 8.47 -14.23
CA LYS A 60 1.73 8.67 -15.69
C LYS A 60 0.80 7.74 -16.44
N SER A 61 0.66 6.50 -16.00
CA SER A 61 -0.26 5.55 -16.62
C SER A 61 -1.72 5.94 -16.43
N VAL A 62 -2.10 6.46 -15.25
CA VAL A 62 -3.51 6.78 -14.94
C VAL A 62 -3.93 8.20 -15.34
N ALA A 63 -2.99 9.14 -15.46
CA ALA A 63 -3.30 10.56 -15.72
C ALA A 63 -2.49 11.22 -16.84
N GLY A 64 -1.57 10.51 -17.49
CA GLY A 64 -0.83 11.02 -18.65
C GLY A 64 -0.09 12.33 -18.36
N ALA A 65 -0.45 13.40 -19.08
CA ALA A 65 0.16 14.73 -18.92
C ALA A 65 -0.13 15.36 -17.55
N ASP A 66 -1.25 14.99 -16.91
CA ASP A 66 -1.70 15.52 -15.62
C ASP A 66 -1.18 14.72 -14.41
N TRP A 67 -0.21 13.82 -14.60
CA TRP A 67 0.31 12.93 -13.55
C TRP A 67 0.71 13.61 -12.24
N LYS A 68 1.15 14.88 -12.29
CA LYS A 68 1.52 15.67 -11.11
C LYS A 68 0.34 16.09 -10.22
N LYS A 69 -0.89 16.00 -10.74
CA LYS A 69 -2.11 16.31 -10.01
C LYS A 69 -2.66 15.10 -9.24
N VAL A 70 -2.12 13.90 -9.51
CA VAL A 70 -2.57 12.69 -8.83
C VAL A 70 -2.07 12.69 -7.39
N SER A 71 -2.99 12.51 -6.46
CA SER A 71 -2.74 12.44 -5.03
C SER A 71 -2.71 10.98 -4.54
N TYR A 72 -1.86 10.72 -3.56
CA TYR A 72 -1.67 9.38 -3.02
C TYR A 72 -1.77 9.40 -1.50
N TRP A 73 -2.56 8.49 -0.96
CA TRP A 73 -2.52 8.19 0.47
C TRP A 73 -1.41 7.18 0.71
N VAL A 74 -0.41 7.56 1.50
CA VAL A 74 0.78 6.75 1.78
C VAL A 74 0.97 6.73 3.29
N CYS A 75 0.88 5.55 3.91
CA CYS A 75 0.83 5.41 5.37
C CYS A 75 1.92 6.22 6.11
N THR A 76 3.16 6.25 5.63
CA THR A 76 4.26 7.01 6.24
C THR A 76 4.01 8.52 6.30
N PHE A 77 3.28 9.07 5.33
CA PHE A 77 3.05 10.51 5.19
C PHE A 77 1.66 10.93 5.66
N SER A 78 0.67 10.04 5.50
CA SER A 78 -0.74 10.31 5.80
C SER A 78 -1.11 9.97 7.24
N ASN A 79 -0.50 8.96 7.86
CA ASN A 79 -0.73 8.68 9.28
C ASN A 79 0.07 9.65 10.15
N ASN A 80 -0.51 10.07 11.27
CA ASN A 80 0.25 10.73 12.32
C ASN A 80 1.24 9.76 12.98
N GLN A 81 2.51 9.86 12.57
CA GLN A 81 3.60 9.00 13.08
C GLN A 81 3.88 9.20 14.58
N TRP A 82 3.33 10.24 15.22
CA TRP A 82 3.40 10.43 16.68
C TRP A 82 2.31 9.68 17.45
N LYS A 83 1.28 9.20 16.76
CA LYS A 83 0.08 8.55 17.33
C LYS A 83 -0.31 7.29 16.56
N VAL A 84 0.68 6.47 16.19
CA VAL A 84 0.46 5.29 15.34
C VAL A 84 -0.62 4.34 15.90
N ALA A 85 -0.71 4.18 17.22
CA ALA A 85 -1.75 3.35 17.85
C ALA A 85 -3.17 3.83 17.51
N ASP A 86 -3.40 5.15 17.50
CA ASP A 86 -4.69 5.75 17.13
C ASP A 86 -4.94 5.57 15.62
N GLU A 87 -3.89 5.73 14.80
CA GLU A 87 -3.95 5.61 13.34
C GLU A 87 -4.26 4.18 12.87
N VAL A 88 -3.90 3.16 13.66
CA VAL A 88 -4.28 1.76 13.41
C VAL A 88 -5.60 1.37 14.08
N GLY A 89 -6.31 2.35 14.68
CA GLY A 89 -7.67 2.17 15.22
C GLY A 89 -7.73 1.69 16.66
N ASN A 90 -6.59 1.59 17.37
CA ASN A 90 -6.52 1.25 18.79
C ASN A 90 -7.34 0.00 19.20
N GLY A 91 -7.30 -1.05 18.37
CA GLY A 91 -8.01 -2.31 18.59
C GLY A 91 -9.29 -2.50 17.77
N ASP A 92 -9.79 -1.45 17.11
CA ASP A 92 -10.81 -1.56 16.07
C ASP A 92 -10.26 -1.09 14.72
N TRP A 93 -9.99 -2.04 13.84
CA TRP A 93 -9.41 -1.76 12.53
C TRP A 93 -10.33 -0.92 11.62
N HIS A 94 -11.65 -0.89 11.86
CA HIS A 94 -12.56 0.01 11.13
C HIS A 94 -12.27 1.48 11.45
N GLU A 95 -11.75 1.75 12.64
CA GLU A 95 -11.41 3.10 13.07
C GLU A 95 -10.04 3.57 12.54
N SER A 96 -9.28 2.67 11.95
CA SER A 96 -7.98 2.99 11.38
C SER A 96 -8.05 3.98 10.21
N SER A 97 -6.98 4.77 10.07
CA SER A 97 -6.83 5.73 8.99
C SER A 97 -6.71 5.06 7.62
N PHE A 98 -6.12 3.86 7.55
CA PHE A 98 -6.02 3.12 6.29
C PHE A 98 -7.40 2.63 5.81
N PHE A 99 -8.22 2.06 6.70
CA PHE A 99 -9.55 1.58 6.35
C PHE A 99 -10.43 2.75 5.88
N LYS A 100 -10.43 3.85 6.64
CA LYS A 100 -11.18 5.07 6.32
C LYS A 100 -10.73 5.69 4.99
N ALA A 101 -9.43 5.73 4.70
CA ALA A 101 -8.92 6.27 3.44
C ALA A 101 -9.35 5.41 2.24
N LEU A 102 -9.16 4.09 2.33
CA LEU A 102 -9.49 3.15 1.26
C LEU A 102 -11.01 3.09 1.00
N ARG A 103 -11.84 3.07 2.04
CA ARG A 103 -13.31 3.00 1.97
C ARG A 103 -14.00 4.37 1.91
N SER A 104 -13.25 5.45 1.67
CA SER A 104 -13.78 6.82 1.68
C SER A 104 -14.84 7.12 0.60
N GLY A 105 -14.99 6.25 -0.41
CA GLY A 105 -15.87 6.46 -1.57
C GLY A 105 -15.31 7.45 -2.61
N VAL A 106 -14.18 8.10 -2.33
CA VAL A 106 -13.46 8.96 -3.29
C VAL A 106 -12.16 8.32 -3.78
N CYS A 107 -11.64 7.33 -3.06
CA CYS A 107 -10.49 6.54 -3.49
C CYS A 107 -10.84 5.74 -4.74
N LYS A 108 -10.03 5.87 -5.79
CA LYS A 108 -10.27 5.25 -7.10
C LYS A 108 -9.79 3.82 -7.18
N GLY A 109 -8.85 3.42 -6.34
CA GLY A 109 -8.19 2.11 -6.43
C GLY A 109 -7.00 2.01 -5.49
N THR A 110 -6.40 0.82 -5.46
CA THR A 110 -5.18 0.54 -4.68
C THR A 110 -3.98 0.37 -5.60
N ALA A 111 -2.98 1.23 -5.46
CA ALA A 111 -1.67 1.08 -6.09
C ALA A 111 -0.76 0.28 -5.15
N MET A 112 -0.58 -1.02 -5.43
CA MET A 112 0.34 -1.86 -4.68
C MET A 112 1.74 -1.77 -5.26
N VAL A 113 2.67 -1.20 -4.50
CA VAL A 113 4.05 -1.02 -4.95
C VAL A 113 4.86 -2.28 -4.65
N LEU A 114 5.17 -3.06 -5.70
CA LEU A 114 5.90 -4.32 -5.63
C LEU A 114 7.36 -4.20 -6.09
N ASP A 115 8.22 -5.03 -5.50
CA ASP A 115 9.52 -5.39 -6.05
C ASP A 115 9.44 -6.73 -6.79
N ASP A 116 10.55 -7.14 -7.42
CA ASP A 116 10.67 -8.42 -8.13
C ASP A 116 10.47 -9.65 -7.23
N GLN A 117 10.49 -9.46 -5.90
CA GLN A 117 10.26 -10.53 -4.92
C GLN A 117 8.85 -10.49 -4.33
N ALA A 118 8.01 -9.56 -4.75
CA ALA A 118 6.65 -9.37 -4.24
C ALA A 118 6.57 -9.29 -2.70
N LEU A 119 7.62 -8.74 -2.05
CA LEU A 119 7.72 -8.71 -0.58
C LEU A 119 6.51 -8.10 0.14
N PRO A 120 5.83 -7.06 -0.39
CA PRO A 120 4.62 -6.54 0.25
C PRO A 120 3.56 -7.61 0.52
N LEU A 121 3.37 -8.59 -0.37
CA LEU A 121 2.38 -9.66 -0.19
C LEU A 121 2.78 -10.68 0.89
N THR A 122 4.01 -10.59 1.40
CA THR A 122 4.45 -11.34 2.59
C THR A 122 4.24 -10.56 3.89
N ARG A 123 3.52 -9.42 3.87
CA ARG A 123 3.27 -8.58 5.05
C ARG A 123 1.79 -8.57 5.40
N SER A 124 1.46 -8.88 6.65
CA SER A 124 0.06 -9.00 7.10
C SER A 124 -0.73 -7.71 6.85
N TRP A 125 -0.18 -6.53 7.12
CA TRP A 125 -0.87 -5.26 6.84
C TRP A 125 -1.16 -5.06 5.35
N CYS A 126 -0.24 -5.40 4.46
CA CYS A 126 -0.49 -5.33 3.02
C CYS A 126 -1.54 -6.36 2.58
N LEU A 127 -1.56 -7.54 3.20
CA LEU A 127 -2.62 -8.53 2.98
C LEU A 127 -4.00 -7.99 3.36
N PHE A 128 -4.09 -7.33 4.52
CA PHE A 128 -5.33 -6.66 4.93
C PHE A 128 -5.77 -5.63 3.89
N GLU A 129 -4.85 -4.81 3.38
CA GLU A 129 -5.15 -3.80 2.36
C GLU A 129 -5.63 -4.43 1.05
N VAL A 130 -5.04 -5.56 0.63
CA VAL A 130 -5.51 -6.36 -0.51
C VAL A 130 -6.92 -6.89 -0.27
N LEU A 131 -7.19 -7.42 0.93
CA LEU A 131 -8.51 -7.94 1.30
C LEU A 131 -9.57 -6.84 1.18
N GLN A 132 -9.30 -5.67 1.75
CA GLN A 132 -10.23 -4.54 1.66
C GLN A 132 -10.40 -4.03 0.24
N THR A 133 -9.33 -4.08 -0.57
CA THR A 133 -9.39 -3.74 -2.00
C THR A 133 -10.31 -4.70 -2.75
N ARG A 134 -10.16 -6.01 -2.52
CA ARG A 134 -11.01 -7.06 -3.14
C ARG A 134 -12.48 -6.83 -2.81
N LEU A 135 -12.79 -6.70 -1.53
CA LEU A 135 -14.16 -6.52 -1.07
C LEU A 135 -14.77 -5.23 -1.64
N LEU A 136 -14.00 -4.14 -1.72
CA LEU A 136 -14.49 -2.90 -2.32
C LEU A 136 -14.72 -3.03 -3.83
N GLU A 137 -13.92 -3.82 -4.55
CA GLU A 137 -14.11 -4.10 -5.97
C GLU A 137 -15.38 -4.93 -6.25
N GLU A 138 -15.81 -5.77 -5.30
CA GLU A 138 -17.11 -6.45 -5.37
C GLU A 138 -18.28 -5.48 -5.14
N ASP A 139 -18.11 -4.52 -4.22
CA ASP A 139 -19.16 -3.59 -3.80
C ASP A 139 -19.35 -2.39 -4.75
N ASP A 140 -18.27 -1.90 -5.37
CA ASP A 140 -18.26 -0.70 -6.21
C ASP A 140 -17.65 -0.96 -7.60
N PRO A 141 -18.49 -1.10 -8.65
CA PRO A 141 -18.03 -1.29 -10.03
C PRO A 141 -17.18 -0.15 -10.61
N LYS A 142 -17.15 1.03 -9.97
CA LYS A 142 -16.30 2.17 -10.38
C LYS A 142 -14.92 2.12 -9.75
N PHE A 143 -14.73 1.31 -8.72
CA PHE A 143 -13.43 1.12 -8.08
C PHE A 143 -12.51 0.34 -9.02
N ALA A 144 -11.31 0.86 -9.27
CA ALA A 144 -10.35 0.30 -10.22
C ALA A 144 -9.65 -0.97 -9.72
N GLY A 145 -9.90 -1.39 -8.48
CA GLY A 145 -9.31 -2.59 -7.89
C GLY A 145 -7.84 -2.43 -7.54
N LEU A 146 -7.11 -3.56 -7.63
CA LEU A 146 -5.69 -3.67 -7.30
C LEU A 146 -4.79 -3.46 -8.52
N LEU A 147 -3.93 -2.44 -8.49
CA LEU A 147 -2.93 -2.17 -9.53
C LEU A 147 -1.52 -2.48 -9.04
N LEU A 148 -0.87 -3.45 -9.68
CA LEU A 148 0.48 -3.91 -9.34
C LEU A 148 1.53 -3.00 -9.98
N CYS A 149 2.18 -2.20 -9.15
CA CYS A 149 3.05 -1.09 -9.55
C CYS A 149 4.52 -1.41 -9.29
N THR A 150 5.33 -1.35 -10.33
CA THR A 150 6.79 -1.51 -10.25
C THR A 150 7.50 -0.27 -10.77
N SER A 151 8.79 -0.13 -10.49
CA SER A 151 9.60 0.97 -11.03
C SER A 151 9.78 0.88 -12.56
N SER A 152 9.43 -0.26 -13.17
CA SER A 152 9.41 -0.45 -14.63
C SER A 152 8.08 -0.03 -15.27
N GLY A 153 6.96 -0.12 -14.53
CA GLY A 153 5.62 0.16 -15.03
C GLY A 153 4.52 -0.51 -14.18
N VAL A 154 3.28 -0.34 -14.62
CA VAL A 154 2.08 -0.95 -14.03
C VAL A 154 1.75 -2.22 -14.79
N LEU A 155 1.67 -3.35 -14.06
CA LEU A 155 1.51 -4.67 -14.64
C LEU A 155 0.14 -4.84 -15.31
N ASN A 156 -0.93 -4.38 -14.66
CA ASN A 156 -2.31 -4.44 -15.15
C ASN A 156 -2.50 -3.73 -16.50
N TYR A 157 -1.63 -2.78 -16.83
CA TYR A 157 -1.67 -2.03 -18.09
C TYR A 157 -0.64 -2.52 -19.12
N GLY A 158 0.09 -3.61 -18.85
CA GLY A 158 1.12 -4.13 -19.74
C GLY A 158 2.31 -3.18 -19.94
N THR A 159 2.51 -2.23 -19.02
CA THR A 159 3.57 -1.20 -19.14
C THR A 159 4.84 -1.56 -18.38
N ALA A 160 4.81 -2.59 -17.54
CA ALA A 160 5.98 -3.12 -16.87
C ALA A 160 6.92 -3.83 -17.86
N SER A 161 8.21 -3.95 -17.51
CA SER A 161 9.14 -4.73 -18.34
C SER A 161 8.76 -6.21 -18.34
N MET A 162 9.00 -6.91 -19.47
CA MET A 162 8.71 -8.35 -19.59
C MET A 162 9.40 -9.17 -18.51
N ASP A 163 10.64 -8.82 -18.15
CA ASP A 163 11.39 -9.50 -17.09
C ASP A 163 10.72 -9.30 -15.72
N ALA A 164 10.30 -8.07 -15.40
CA ALA A 164 9.62 -7.78 -14.14
C ALA A 164 8.26 -8.46 -14.08
N ALA A 165 7.52 -8.44 -15.19
CA ALA A 165 6.23 -9.10 -15.31
C ALA A 165 6.35 -10.62 -15.12
N THR A 166 7.34 -11.24 -15.75
CA THR A 166 7.59 -12.69 -15.64
C THR A 166 8.04 -13.06 -14.23
N ALA A 167 8.96 -12.30 -13.63
CA ALA A 167 9.43 -12.54 -12.27
C ALA A 167 8.28 -12.41 -11.25
N LEU A 168 7.45 -11.36 -11.38
CA LEU A 168 6.27 -11.19 -10.54
C LEU A 168 5.28 -12.33 -10.73
N ALA A 169 4.89 -12.66 -11.97
CA ALA A 169 3.95 -13.75 -12.23
C ALA A 169 4.44 -15.09 -11.63
N GLN A 170 5.73 -15.39 -11.77
CA GLN A 170 6.33 -16.58 -11.14
C GLN A 170 6.24 -16.53 -9.62
N ARG A 171 6.55 -15.37 -9.01
CA ARG A 171 6.43 -15.20 -7.55
C ARG A 171 5.00 -15.35 -7.07
N LEU A 172 4.06 -14.62 -7.68
CA LEU A 172 2.64 -14.66 -7.32
C LEU A 172 2.07 -16.07 -7.43
N SER A 173 2.43 -16.84 -8.47
CA SER A 173 1.97 -18.22 -8.65
C SER A 173 2.38 -19.20 -7.54
N THR A 174 3.39 -18.83 -6.74
CA THR A 174 3.91 -19.67 -5.64
C THR A 174 3.68 -19.05 -4.27
N LEU A 175 3.23 -17.79 -4.23
CA LEU A 175 3.06 -17.04 -2.99
C LEU A 175 1.74 -17.46 -2.36
N ARG A 176 1.80 -17.73 -1.05
CA ARG A 176 0.61 -17.96 -0.24
C ARG A 176 0.50 -16.86 0.78
N LEU A 177 -0.63 -16.16 0.76
CA LEU A 177 -0.88 -15.04 1.65
C LEU A 177 -0.96 -15.48 3.13
N GLN A 178 -1.24 -16.75 3.40
CA GLN A 178 -1.14 -17.39 4.73
C GLN A 178 0.25 -17.29 5.33
N ASP A 179 1.30 -17.26 4.51
CA ASP A 179 2.69 -17.25 4.98
C ASP A 179 3.17 -15.83 5.35
N ALA A 180 2.29 -14.83 5.26
CA ALA A 180 2.58 -13.44 5.57
C ALA A 180 3.03 -13.23 7.03
N GLN A 181 3.93 -12.26 7.21
CA GLN A 181 4.60 -11.94 8.45
C GLN A 181 4.24 -10.52 8.91
N ALA A 182 4.07 -10.38 10.23
CA ALA A 182 3.88 -9.08 10.88
C ALA A 182 5.00 -8.82 11.87
N SER A 183 5.23 -7.53 12.15
CA SER A 183 6.14 -7.12 13.22
C SER A 183 5.46 -7.11 14.60
N CYS A 184 4.13 -7.17 14.61
CA CYS A 184 3.24 -7.20 15.78
C CYS A 184 2.39 -8.47 15.68
N LEU A 185 2.38 -9.31 16.73
CA LEU A 185 1.69 -10.59 16.69
C LEU A 185 0.16 -10.41 16.76
N GLU A 186 -0.28 -9.42 17.52
CA GLU A 186 -1.68 -9.05 17.69
C GLU A 186 -2.29 -8.60 16.34
N ASP A 187 -1.57 -7.76 15.59
CA ASP A 187 -1.97 -7.36 14.23
C ASP A 187 -2.11 -8.57 13.31
N LYS A 188 -1.15 -9.51 13.40
CA LYS A 188 -1.17 -10.72 12.58
C LYS A 188 -2.42 -11.55 12.87
N GLN A 189 -2.67 -11.86 14.13
CA GLN A 189 -3.81 -12.67 14.55
C GLN A 189 -5.14 -12.04 14.16
N MET A 190 -5.26 -10.71 14.33
CA MET A 190 -6.42 -9.95 13.91
C MET A 190 -6.67 -10.10 12.40
N ILE A 191 -5.63 -9.88 11.58
CA ILE A 191 -5.75 -9.91 10.12
C ILE A 191 -6.04 -11.33 9.62
N GLU A 192 -5.36 -12.35 10.17
CA GLU A 192 -5.63 -13.74 9.83
C GLU A 192 -7.09 -14.12 10.15
N SER A 193 -7.58 -13.75 11.34
CA SER A 193 -8.98 -13.99 11.73
C SER A 193 -9.97 -13.32 10.79
N LEU A 194 -9.66 -12.11 10.32
CA LEU A 194 -10.49 -11.39 9.35
C LEU A 194 -10.55 -12.10 8.00
N VAL A 195 -9.40 -12.54 7.48
CA VAL A 195 -9.34 -13.29 6.23
C VAL A 195 -10.11 -14.62 6.37
N GLU A 196 -9.92 -15.35 7.47
CA GLU A 196 -10.63 -16.61 7.72
C GLU A 196 -12.15 -16.46 7.82
N SER A 197 -12.63 -15.31 8.29
CA SER A 197 -14.07 -15.02 8.38
C SER A 197 -14.72 -14.74 7.01
N MET A 198 -13.93 -14.46 5.97
CA MET A 198 -14.42 -14.22 4.61
C MET A 198 -14.85 -15.53 3.94
N SER A 199 -15.88 -15.48 3.09
CA SER A 199 -16.26 -16.63 2.26
C SER A 199 -15.09 -17.07 1.37
N GLY A 200 -14.66 -18.33 1.50
CA GLY A 200 -13.50 -18.88 0.80
C GLY A 200 -12.13 -18.47 1.37
N GLY A 201 -12.11 -17.60 2.39
CA GLY A 201 -10.95 -17.24 3.19
C GLY A 201 -9.68 -16.94 2.39
N PHE A 202 -8.57 -17.57 2.79
CA PHE A 202 -7.29 -17.38 2.12
C PHE A 202 -7.23 -17.95 0.69
N GLU A 203 -8.05 -18.93 0.33
CA GLU A 203 -8.03 -19.50 -1.02
C GLU A 203 -8.46 -18.45 -2.04
N VAL A 204 -9.60 -17.79 -1.79
CA VAL A 204 -10.11 -16.69 -2.62
C VAL A 204 -9.13 -15.51 -2.66
N MET A 205 -8.47 -15.22 -1.54
CA MET A 205 -7.45 -14.17 -1.48
C MET A 205 -6.23 -14.49 -2.36
N ASN A 206 -5.78 -15.75 -2.37
CA ASN A 206 -4.65 -16.16 -3.22
C ASN A 206 -5.01 -16.09 -4.71
N ASP A 207 -6.25 -16.40 -5.08
CA ASP A 207 -6.72 -16.33 -6.48
C ASP A 207 -6.92 -14.88 -6.96
N PHE A 208 -7.10 -13.92 -6.05
CA PHE A 208 -7.30 -12.51 -6.38
C PHE A 208 -6.03 -11.79 -6.84
N VAL A 209 -4.87 -12.21 -6.33
CA VAL A 209 -3.58 -11.52 -6.52
C VAL A 209 -2.81 -12.09 -7.71
#